data_AF-A0A2H0E0R6-F1
#
_entry.id   AF-A0A2H0E0R6-F1
#
_cell.length_a   1.000
_cell.length_b   1.000
_cell.length_c   1.000
_cell.angle_alpha   90.00
_cell.angle_beta   90.00
_cell.angle_gamma   90.00
#
_symmetry.space_group_name_H-M   'P 1'
#
loop_
_entity.id
_entity.type
_entity.pdbx_description
1 polymer ?
#
loop_
_entity_poly.entity_id
_entity_poly.type
_entity_poly.pdbx_seq_one_letter_code
_entity_poly.pdbx_strand_id
1 'polypeptide(L)' 'QLTIPVELFRKLNLEAGQQLLAYHEDQALKLEPATALVEQLAGSVKIPAKFKRRSLDKIIRRAKKERFKNK' A
#
# COMPACT_ATOMS: atom_id res chain seq x y z
N GLN A 1 8.17 7.64 -20.93
CA GLN A 1 9.16 8.02 -19.90
C GLN A 1 8.59 9.21 -19.15
N LEU A 2 8.41 9.09 -17.83
CA LEU A 2 7.94 10.17 -16.96
C LEU A 2 9.14 10.62 -16.11
N THR A 3 9.46 11.91 -16.12
CA THR A 3 10.58 12.45 -15.32
C THR A 3 10.00 13.20 -14.14
N ILE A 4 10.44 12.83 -12.94
CA ILE A 4 10.07 13.49 -11.69
C ILE A 4 11.26 14.37 -11.25
N PRO A 5 11.04 15.66 -10.93
CA PRO A 5 12.08 16.51 -10.38
C PRO A 5 12.70 15.90 -9.12
N VAL A 6 14.02 15.96 -9.00
CA VAL A 6 14.77 15.34 -7.88
C VAL A 6 14.32 15.85 -6.50
N GLU A 7 13.93 17.12 -6.43
CA GLU A 7 13.42 17.75 -5.21
C GLU A 7 12.10 17.12 -4.76
N LEU A 8 11.20 16.83 -5.71
CA LEU A 8 9.92 16.19 -5.43
C LEU A 8 10.13 14.73 -5.03
N PHE A 9 11.03 14.02 -5.71
CA PHE A 9 11.37 12.63 -5.38
C PHE A 9 11.89 12.50 -3.93
N ARG A 10 12.76 13.44 -3.49
CA ARG A 10 13.27 13.49 -2.11
C ARG A 10 12.20 13.91 -1.11
N LYS A 11 11.38 14.92 -1.41
CA LYS A 11 10.29 15.39 -0.53
C LYS A 11 9.26 14.29 -0.27
N LEU A 12 8.97 13.48 -1.28
CA LEU A 12 8.04 12.35 -1.19
C LEU A 12 8.68 11.09 -0.61
N ASN A 13 9.97 11.15 -0.25
CA ASN A 13 10.76 10.05 0.31
C ASN A 13 10.60 8.74 -0.48
N LEU A 14 10.58 8.86 -1.81
CA LEU A 14 10.40 7.74 -2.72
C LEU A 14 11.71 6.97 -2.89
N GLU A 15 11.60 5.66 -3.05
CA GLU A 15 12.75 4.78 -3.34
C GLU A 15 12.71 4.28 -4.79
N ALA A 16 13.89 4.10 -5.38
CA ALA A 16 14.00 3.53 -6.71
C ALA A 16 13.47 2.08 -6.71
N GLY A 17 12.52 1.78 -7.61
CA GLY A 17 11.86 0.46 -7.68
C GLY A 17 10.63 0.31 -6.77
N GLN A 18 10.25 1.35 -6.03
CA GLN A 18 9.03 1.36 -5.23
C GLN A 18 7.77 1.28 -6.10
N GLN A 19 6.82 0.41 -5.73
CA GLN A 19 5.52 0.32 -6.40
C GLN A 19 4.58 1.44 -5.93
N LEU A 20 4.09 2.22 -6.89
CA LEU A 20 3.13 3.29 -6.69
C LEU A 20 1.85 2.99 -7.47
N LEU A 21 0.71 3.40 -6.91
CA LEU A 21 -0.57 3.43 -7.58
C LEU A 21 -0.71 4.78 -8.27
N ALA A 22 -1.11 4.76 -9.54
CA ALA A 22 -1.32 5.95 -10.33
C ALA A 22 -2.81 6.11 -10.63
N TYR A 23 -3.33 7.28 -10.30
CA TYR A 23 -4.72 7.67 -10.56
C TYR A 23 -4.73 8.90 -11.44
N HIS A 24 -5.73 8.97 -12.32
CA HIS A 24 -6.00 10.14 -13.12
C HIS A 24 -7.24 10.83 -12.56
N GLU A 25 -7.07 12.04 -12.03
CA GLU A 25 -8.15 12.90 -11.56
C GLU A 25 -8.08 14.21 -12.37
N ASP A 26 -9.09 14.43 -13.22
CA ASP A 26 -9.22 15.59 -14.11
C ASP A 26 -8.00 15.85 -15.02
N GLN A 27 -7.12 16.76 -14.61
CA GLN A 27 -5.86 17.11 -15.30
C GLN A 27 -4.62 16.82 -14.44
N ALA A 28 -4.77 16.05 -13.37
CA ALA A 28 -3.72 15.70 -12.44
C ALA A 28 -3.44 14.19 -12.43
N LEU A 29 -2.16 13.84 -12.35
CA LEU A 29 -1.71 12.49 -12.04
C LEU A 29 -1.44 12.40 -10.54
N LYS A 30 -2.23 11.60 -9.85
CA LYS A 30 -2.06 11.34 -8.41
C LYS A 30 -1.29 10.05 -8.23
N LEU A 31 -0.18 10.12 -7.50
CA LEU A 31 0.68 8.98 -7.18
C LEU A 31 0.61 8.71 -5.68
N GLU A 32 0.24 7.48 -5.31
CA GLU A 32 0.19 7.06 -3.91
C GLU A 32 0.99 5.77 -3.69
N PRO A 33 1.63 5.59 -2.53
CA PRO A 33 2.23 4.30 -2.18
C PRO A 33 1.19 3.18 -2.22
N ALA A 34 1.55 2.01 -2.73
CA ALA A 34 0.63 0.86 -2.75
C ALA A 34 0.15 0.43 -1.34
N THR A 35 0.92 0.77 -0.30
CA THR A 35 0.55 0.57 1.10
C THR A 35 -0.55 1.53 1.58
N ALA A 36 -0.66 2.72 0.99
CA ALA A 36 -1.62 3.74 1.41
C ALA A 36 -3.07 3.26 1.24
N LEU A 37 -3.35 2.48 0.18
CA LEU A 37 -4.67 1.86 -0.01
C LEU A 37 -5.00 0.88 1.12
N VAL A 38 -4.02 0.09 1.57
CA VAL A 38 -4.22 -0.85 2.68
C VAL A 38 -4.46 -0.10 3.99
N GLU A 39 -3.77 1.01 4.23
CA GLU A 39 -3.95 1.85 5.41
C GLU A 39 -5.32 2.55 5.42
N GLN A 40 -5.76 3.12 4.28
CA GLN A 40 -7.09 3.70 4.13
C GLN A 40 -8.20 2.68 4.36
N LEU A 41 -8.04 1.47 3.80
CA LEU A 41 -8.98 0.36 4.03
C LEU A 41 -8.93 -0.13 5.48
N ALA A 42 -7.76 -0.16 6.12
CA ALA A 42 -7.62 -0.53 7.53
C ALA A 42 -8.29 0.48 8.48
N GLY A 43 -8.34 1.76 8.10
CA GLY A 43 -9.05 2.80 8.84
C GLY A 43 -10.58 2.72 8.71
N SER A 44 -11.10 2.23 7.58
CA SER A 44 -12.55 2.10 7.33
C SER A 44 -13.17 0.81 7.85
N VAL A 45 -12.39 -0.24 8.12
CA VAL A 45 -12.91 -1.55 8.51
C VAL A 45 -12.51 -1.87 9.94
N LYS A 46 -13.49 -2.00 10.85
CA LYS A 46 -13.26 -2.46 12.23
C LYS A 46 -12.48 -3.78 12.19
N ILE A 47 -11.24 -3.76 12.68
CA ILE A 47 -10.40 -4.97 12.79
C ILE A 47 -11.18 -6.01 13.60
N PRO A 48 -11.50 -7.19 13.03
CA PRO A 48 -12.21 -8.24 13.75
C PRO A 48 -11.46 -8.62 15.02
N ALA A 49 -12.18 -8.92 16.12
CA ALA A 49 -11.58 -9.18 17.43
C ALA A 49 -10.46 -10.24 17.40
N LYS A 50 -10.57 -11.24 16.52
CA LYS A 50 -9.56 -12.29 16.26
C LYS A 50 -8.19 -11.77 15.79
N PHE A 51 -8.11 -10.53 15.31
CA PHE A 51 -6.92 -9.91 14.73
C PHE A 51 -6.41 -8.69 15.51
N LYS A 52 -7.15 -8.22 16.51
CA LYS A 52 -6.88 -6.98 17.27
C LYS A 52 -5.53 -6.96 18.02
N ARG A 53 -4.91 -8.12 18.25
CA ARG A 53 -3.61 -8.29 18.94
C ARG A 53 -2.49 -8.79 18.03
N ARG A 54 -2.68 -8.76 16.71
CA ARG A 54 -1.67 -9.21 15.73
C ARG A 54 -1.28 -8.05 14.83
N SER A 55 0.03 -7.92 14.56
CA SER A 55 0.49 -6.95 13.56
C SER A 55 -0.07 -7.28 12.19
N LEU A 56 -0.33 -6.25 11.39
CA LEU A 56 -0.89 -6.36 10.04
C LEU A 56 -0.05 -7.32 9.17
N ASP A 57 1.28 -7.23 9.26
CA ASP A 57 2.20 -8.13 8.56
C ASP A 57 1.99 -9.61 8.92
N LYS A 58 1.73 -9.91 10.20
CA LYS A 58 1.46 -11.28 10.65
C LYS A 58 0.13 -11.80 10.09
N ILE A 59 -0.86 -10.93 9.92
CA ILE A 59 -2.16 -11.27 9.33
C ILE A 59 -1.99 -11.57 7.84
N ILE A 60 -1.32 -10.68 7.10
CA ILE A 60 -1.04 -10.84 5.66
C ILE A 60 -0.25 -12.12 5.40
N ARG A 61 0.82 -12.37 6.18
CA ARG A 61 1.65 -13.58 6.05
C ARG A 61 0.84 -14.85 6.28
N ARG A 62 -0.03 -14.86 7.29
CA ARG A 62 -0.91 -16.00 7.59
C ARG A 62 -1.93 -16.22 6.47
N ALA A 63 -2.57 -15.16 6.00
CA ALA A 63 -3.56 -15.24 4.92
C ALA A 63 -2.94 -15.79 3.62
N LYS A 64 -1.73 -15.32 3.25
CA LYS A 64 -0.97 -15.90 2.13
C LYS A 64 -0.69 -17.39 2.36
N LYS A 65 -0.20 -17.76 3.54
CA LYS A 65 0.11 -19.16 3.87
C LYS A 65 -1.12 -20.06 3.82
N GLU A 66 -2.28 -19.60 4.27
CA GLU A 66 -3.53 -20.36 4.23
C GLU A 66 -4.09 -20.47 2.80
N ARG A 67 -4.05 -19.39 2.01
CA ARG A 67 -4.54 -19.36 0.62
C ARG A 67 -3.71 -20.20 -0.35
N PHE A 68 -2.41 -20.30 -0.12
CA PHE A 68 -1.48 -21.06 -0.97
C PHE A 68 -1.09 -22.43 -0.38
N LYS A 69 -1.78 -22.91 0.66
CA LYS A 69 -1.52 -24.23 1.26
C LYS A 69 -2.13 -25.40 0.47
N ASN A 70 -3.10 -25.12 -0.39
CA ASN A 70 -3.86 -26.11 -1.17
C ASN A 70 -3.66 -25.94 -2.69
N LYS A 71 -2.49 -25.46 -3.11
CA LYS A 71 -2.00 -25.55 -4.49
C LYS A 71 -0.79 -26.46 -4.50
#